data_AF-A0A4Q3IJJ4-F1
#
_entry.id   AF-A0A4Q3IJJ4-F1
#
_cell.length_a   1.000
_cell.length_b   1.000
_cell.length_c   1.000
_cell.angle_alpha   90.00
_cell.angle_beta   90.00
_cell.angle_gamma   90.00
#
_symmetry.space_group_name_H-M   'P 1'
#
loop_
_entity.id
_entity.type
_entity.pdbx_description
1 polymer ?
#
loop_
_entity_poly.entity_id
_entity_poly.type
_entity_poly.pdbx_seq_one_letter_code
_entity_poly.pdbx_strand_id
1 'polypeptide(L)'
;MLAPRRILFITNGYGEDSVGAEIVRRLPPGPVAEAYPTLGPGKAYAGICPVVGPRAHLASEGSRVARGTVAKDIASGGLGTLLPGLKFMRSVRAAYDHVVVIGYFIGVLGCWLAGIRGITYLDVYKTGYGRPYSGLERRIIASTCRRVFNRSPQLAATLTAIGVDAVAAGNVMMDTITA
;
A
#
# COMPACT_ATOMS: atom_id res chain seq x y z
N MET A 1 0.85 19.92 -24.94
CA MET A 1 1.48 18.89 -24.08
C MET A 1 0.40 18.32 -23.18
N LEU A 2 0.25 16.99 -23.12
CA LEU A 2 -0.63 16.35 -22.12
C LEU A 2 -0.04 16.62 -20.73
N ALA A 3 -0.90 16.92 -19.75
CA ALA A 3 -0.46 17.06 -18.37
C ALA A 3 0.22 15.76 -17.90
N PRO A 4 1.27 15.84 -17.05
CA PRO A 4 1.95 14.66 -16.55
C PRO A 4 0.99 13.81 -15.71
N ARG A 5 1.03 12.48 -15.89
CA ARG A 5 0.19 11.56 -15.12
C ARG A 5 0.61 11.56 -13.67
N ARG A 6 -0.29 11.86 -12.75
CA ARG A 6 -0.04 11.89 -11.31
C ARG A 6 -0.33 10.55 -10.68
N ILE A 7 0.62 10.00 -9.94
CA ILE A 7 0.52 8.69 -9.30
C ILE A 7 0.69 8.85 -7.79
N LEU A 8 -0.26 8.33 -7.02
CA LEU A 8 -0.13 8.25 -5.56
C LEU A 8 0.32 6.86 -5.14
N PHE A 9 1.41 6.77 -4.39
CA PHE A 9 1.88 5.55 -3.74
C PHE A 9 1.45 5.52 -2.28
N ILE A 10 0.58 4.59 -1.90
CA ILE A 10 0.12 4.41 -0.52
C ILE A 10 0.83 3.19 0.08
N THR A 11 1.57 3.39 1.17
CA THR A 11 2.41 2.34 1.77
C THR A 11 2.16 2.22 3.26
N ASN A 12 2.28 1.01 3.80
CA ASN A 12 1.92 0.70 5.19
C ASN A 12 3.10 0.18 6.03
N GLY A 13 4.20 0.93 6.06
CA GLY A 13 5.36 0.64 6.91
C GLY A 13 6.70 0.86 6.20
N TYR A 14 7.79 0.77 6.96
CA TYR A 14 9.15 1.07 6.47
C TYR A 14 9.61 0.16 5.31
N GLY A 15 9.25 -1.12 5.34
CA GLY A 15 9.61 -2.06 4.27
C GLY A 15 8.86 -1.77 2.99
N GLU A 16 7.56 -1.51 3.11
CA GLU A 16 6.68 -1.10 2.02
C GLU A 16 7.09 0.26 1.42
N ASP A 17 7.50 1.21 2.26
CA ASP A 17 8.05 2.50 1.84
C ASP A 17 9.30 2.31 0.97
N SER A 18 10.18 1.37 1.35
CA SER A 18 11.40 1.06 0.59
C SER A 18 11.08 0.46 -0.78
N VAL A 19 10.10 -0.45 -0.84
CA VAL A 19 9.59 -0.99 -2.11
C VAL A 19 8.98 0.12 -2.98
N GLY A 20 8.13 0.96 -2.40
CA GLY A 20 7.50 2.07 -3.12
C GLY A 20 8.51 3.07 -3.65
N ALA A 21 9.50 3.46 -2.83
CA ALA A 21 10.59 4.34 -3.21
C ALA A 21 11.38 3.79 -4.40
N GLU A 22 11.70 2.49 -4.39
CA GLU A 22 12.43 1.87 -5.49
C GLU A 22 11.61 1.79 -6.79
N ILE A 23 10.30 1.53 -6.68
CA ILE A 23 9.41 1.60 -7.85
C ILE A 23 9.39 3.01 -8.42
N VAL A 24 9.27 4.04 -7.57
CA VAL A 24 9.26 5.44 -8.02
C VAL A 24 10.56 5.81 -8.73
N ARG A 25 11.72 5.41 -8.21
CA ARG A 25 13.03 5.66 -8.87
C ARG A 25 13.12 5.08 -10.27
N ARG A 26 12.44 3.96 -10.52
CA ARG A 26 12.46 3.24 -11.80
C ARG A 26 11.30 3.60 -12.72
N LEU A 27 10.45 4.56 -12.35
CA LEU A 27 9.41 5.03 -13.25
C LEU A 27 10.03 5.63 -14.52
N PRO A 28 9.45 5.37 -15.70
CA PRO A 28 9.89 6.04 -16.91
C PRO A 28 9.64 7.55 -16.81
N PRO A 29 10.28 8.39 -17.63
CA PRO A 29 9.98 9.81 -17.70
C PRO A 29 8.49 10.07 -18.00
N GLY A 30 7.90 11.07 -17.37
CA GLY A 30 6.53 11.54 -17.65
C GLY A 30 5.58 11.53 -16.46
N PRO A 31 5.39 10.41 -15.75
CA PRO A 31 4.59 10.38 -14.54
C PRO A 31 5.24 11.16 -13.39
N VAL A 32 4.41 11.81 -12.57
CA VAL A 32 4.82 12.49 -11.33
C VAL A 32 4.27 11.70 -10.15
N ALA A 33 5.17 11.20 -9.31
CA ALA A 33 4.82 10.42 -8.13
C ALA A 33 4.76 11.29 -6.87
N GLU A 34 3.81 10.98 -6.00
CA GLU A 34 3.78 11.42 -4.59
C GLU A 34 3.54 10.19 -3.72
N ALA A 35 4.05 10.22 -2.49
CA ALA A 35 3.95 9.10 -1.56
C ALA A 35 3.11 9.46 -0.33
N TYR A 36 2.16 8.61 0.01
CA TYR A 36 1.41 8.63 1.25
C TYR A 36 1.75 7.40 2.13
N PRO A 37 2.82 7.48 2.93
CA PRO A 37 3.15 6.45 3.91
C PRO A 37 2.18 6.57 5.10
N THR A 38 1.29 5.59 5.27
CA THR A 38 0.29 5.62 6.34
C THR A 38 0.90 5.41 7.73
N LEU A 39 2.08 4.79 7.77
CA LEU A 39 2.79 4.43 8.99
C LEU A 39 4.27 4.79 8.89
N GLY A 40 4.74 5.63 9.80
CA GLY A 40 6.11 6.09 9.86
C GLY A 40 6.36 7.40 9.09
N PRO A 41 7.63 7.87 9.10
CA PRO A 41 7.99 9.17 8.54
C PRO A 41 8.11 9.19 7.01
N GLY A 42 8.08 8.05 6.30
CA GLY A 42 8.30 8.04 4.85
C GLY A 42 9.75 8.31 4.43
N LYS A 43 10.73 8.04 5.31
CA LYS A 43 12.16 8.35 5.08
C LYS A 43 12.69 7.74 3.78
N ALA A 44 12.17 6.59 3.35
CA ALA A 44 12.61 5.95 2.10
C ALA A 44 12.35 6.81 0.85
N TYR A 45 11.37 7.72 0.90
CA TYR A 45 11.01 8.62 -0.21
C TYR A 45 11.83 9.92 -0.25
N ALA A 46 12.69 10.17 0.75
CA ALA A 46 13.46 11.41 0.83
C ALA A 46 14.35 11.59 -0.41
N GLY A 47 14.22 12.75 -1.07
CA GLY A 47 14.94 13.05 -2.31
C GLY A 47 14.45 12.30 -3.56
N ILE A 48 13.39 11.50 -3.44
CA ILE A 48 12.79 10.73 -4.55
C ILE A 48 11.48 11.38 -4.99
N CYS A 49 10.55 11.57 -4.06
CA CYS A 49 9.26 12.20 -4.34
C CYS A 49 8.67 12.88 -3.10
N PRO A 50 7.73 13.83 -3.25
CA PRO A 50 7.05 14.45 -2.13
C PRO A 50 6.30 13.42 -1.28
N VAL A 51 6.41 13.56 0.04
CA VAL A 51 5.58 12.83 1.01
C VAL A 51 4.38 13.69 1.38
N VAL A 52 3.18 13.14 1.25
CA VAL A 52 1.91 13.83 1.45
C VAL A 52 1.05 13.13 2.50
N GLY A 53 0.00 13.81 2.95
CA GLY A 53 -1.04 13.24 3.82
C GLY A 53 -0.65 13.08 5.30
N PRO A 54 -1.64 12.79 6.18
CA PRO A 54 -1.44 12.62 7.61
C PRO A 54 -0.92 11.22 7.95
N ARG A 55 0.16 11.14 8.72
CA ARG A 55 0.89 9.89 8.97
C ARG A 55 0.75 9.45 10.42
N ALA A 56 0.64 8.14 10.64
CA ALA A 56 0.74 7.57 11.97
C ALA A 56 2.21 7.39 12.38
N HIS A 57 2.55 7.75 13.61
CA HIS A 57 3.89 7.49 14.16
C HIS A 57 3.75 6.44 15.26
N LEU A 58 4.47 5.32 15.13
CA LEU A 58 4.65 4.36 16.22
C LEU A 58 5.79 4.87 17.11
N ALA A 59 5.53 5.07 18.40
CA ALA A 59 6.54 5.47 19.38
C ALA A 59 7.72 4.46 19.47
N SER A 60 7.48 3.20 19.09
CA SER A 60 8.43 2.11 19.19
C SER A 60 9.35 1.91 17.95
N GLU A 61 9.21 2.69 16.87
CA GLU A 61 9.93 2.49 15.58
C GLU A 61 9.88 1.04 15.01
N GLY A 62 9.01 0.17 15.53
CA GLY A 62 8.95 -1.24 15.14
C GLY A 62 9.82 -2.20 15.96
N SER A 63 10.32 -1.79 17.13
CA SER A 63 10.99 -2.69 18.08
C SER A 63 10.04 -3.81 18.52
N ARG A 64 10.28 -5.03 18.00
CA ARG A 64 9.55 -6.26 18.35
C ARG A 64 10.01 -6.87 19.69
N VAL A 65 10.64 -6.07 20.55
CA VAL A 65 11.45 -6.60 21.67
C VAL A 65 10.61 -6.86 22.93
N ALA A 66 9.37 -6.34 23.03
CA ALA A 66 8.50 -6.62 24.17
C ALA A 66 7.10 -7.06 23.76
N ARG A 67 6.67 -8.24 24.22
CA ARG A 67 5.27 -8.68 24.19
C ARG A 67 4.43 -7.64 24.94
N GLY A 68 3.62 -6.85 24.21
CA GLY A 68 2.62 -5.94 24.80
C GLY A 68 2.67 -4.49 24.33
N THR A 69 3.79 -4.00 23.77
CA THR A 69 3.91 -2.61 23.28
C THR A 69 3.20 -2.41 21.95
N VAL A 70 3.18 -3.42 21.08
CA VAL A 70 2.53 -3.38 19.76
C VAL A 70 1.01 -3.16 19.88
N ALA A 71 0.33 -3.82 20.83
CA ALA A 71 -1.11 -3.67 21.01
C ALA A 71 -1.49 -2.30 21.61
N LYS A 72 -0.66 -1.76 22.51
CA LYS A 72 -0.86 -0.41 23.08
C LYS A 72 -0.61 0.69 22.06
N ASP A 73 0.43 0.57 21.22
CA ASP A 73 0.74 1.55 20.18
C ASP A 73 -0.29 1.51 19.02
N ILE A 74 -0.85 0.34 18.71
CA ILE A 74 -1.94 0.20 17.73
C ILE A 74 -3.26 0.76 18.29
N ALA A 75 -3.54 0.57 19.57
CA ALA A 75 -4.77 1.07 20.20
C ALA A 75 -4.78 2.59 20.39
N SER A 76 -3.63 3.21 20.71
CA SER A 76 -3.53 4.66 20.94
C SER A 76 -3.19 5.48 19.68
N GLY A 77 -2.33 4.96 18.79
CA GLY A 77 -1.90 5.66 17.57
C GLY A 77 -2.62 5.22 16.29
N GLY A 78 -3.10 3.98 16.23
CA GLY A 78 -3.72 3.39 15.04
C GLY A 78 -5.13 3.92 14.77
N LEU A 79 -6.02 3.99 15.77
CA LEU A 79 -7.39 4.48 15.57
C LEU A 79 -7.47 6.00 15.30
N GLY A 80 -6.62 6.80 15.96
CA GLY A 80 -6.61 8.26 15.81
C GLY A 80 -6.15 8.75 14.44
N THR A 81 -5.42 7.92 13.69
CA THR A 81 -4.82 8.27 12.39
C THR A 81 -5.62 7.74 11.20
N LEU A 82 -6.52 6.77 11.41
CA LEU A 82 -7.43 6.26 10.39
C LEU A 82 -8.39 7.34 9.85
N LEU A 83 -8.97 8.15 10.73
CA LEU A 83 -9.93 9.19 10.33
C LEU A 83 -9.26 10.32 9.52
N PRO A 84 -8.15 10.94 9.97
CA PRO A 84 -7.39 11.89 9.15
C PRO A 84 -6.95 11.29 7.82
N GLY A 85 -6.42 10.06 7.81
CA GLY A 85 -6.00 9.39 6.59
C GLY A 85 -7.13 9.20 5.59
N LEU A 86 -8.29 8.73 6.07
CA LEU A 86 -9.47 8.57 5.24
C LEU A 86 -10.01 9.91 4.71
N LYS A 87 -9.98 10.98 5.52
CA LYS A 87 -10.33 12.34 5.07
C LYS A 87 -9.39 12.82 3.95
N PHE A 88 -8.08 12.63 4.13
CA PHE A 88 -7.09 12.96 3.11
C PHE A 88 -7.32 12.18 1.81
N MET A 89 -7.48 10.85 1.89
CA MET A 89 -7.74 10.02 0.72
C MET A 89 -9.01 10.47 -0.02
N ARG A 90 -10.06 10.85 0.71
CA ARG A 90 -11.28 11.41 0.10
C ARG A 90 -11.05 12.76 -0.56
N SER A 91 -10.25 13.65 0.05
CA SER A 91 -9.99 14.98 -0.53
C SER A 91 -9.13 14.91 -1.79
N VAL A 92 -8.26 13.91 -1.92
CA VAL A 92 -7.34 13.76 -3.06
C VAL A 92 -7.78 12.72 -4.08
N ARG A 93 -8.94 12.07 -3.92
CA ARG A 93 -9.39 10.95 -4.77
C ARG A 93 -9.46 11.27 -6.27
N ALA A 94 -9.62 12.53 -6.63
CA ALA A 94 -9.70 13.01 -8.02
C ALA A 94 -8.43 13.76 -8.47
N ALA A 95 -7.41 13.85 -7.60
CA ALA A 95 -6.18 14.59 -7.88
C ALA A 95 -5.09 13.73 -8.56
N TYR A 96 -5.26 12.40 -8.54
CA TYR A 96 -4.32 11.43 -9.09
C TYR A 96 -5.00 10.60 -10.17
N ASP A 97 -4.28 10.38 -11.28
CA ASP A 97 -4.72 9.52 -12.37
C ASP A 97 -4.63 8.04 -12.02
N HIS A 98 -3.70 7.70 -11.12
CA HIS A 98 -3.49 6.33 -10.67
C HIS A 98 -3.09 6.26 -9.19
N VAL A 99 -3.50 5.17 -8.53
CA VAL A 99 -3.12 4.90 -7.14
C VAL A 99 -2.51 3.50 -7.07
N VAL A 100 -1.33 3.41 -6.46
CA VAL A 100 -0.61 2.18 -6.16
C VAL A 100 -0.62 1.97 -4.66
N VAL A 101 -1.20 0.87 -4.19
CA VAL A 101 -1.16 0.48 -2.78
C VAL A 101 -0.12 -0.63 -2.61
N ILE A 102 0.83 -0.48 -1.70
CA ILE A 102 1.86 -1.49 -1.41
C ILE A 102 1.78 -1.83 0.07
N GLY A 103 1.62 -3.12 0.39
CA GLY A 103 1.54 -3.56 1.77
C GLY A 103 0.28 -4.33 2.10
N TYR A 104 -0.22 -4.10 3.31
CA TYR A 104 -1.34 -4.83 3.86
C TYR A 104 -2.69 -4.37 3.28
N PHE A 105 -3.69 -5.26 3.35
CA PHE A 105 -5.05 -5.05 2.86
C PHE A 105 -5.72 -3.77 3.40
N ILE A 106 -5.28 -3.25 4.55
CA ILE A 106 -5.82 -2.03 5.15
C ILE A 106 -5.75 -0.81 4.22
N GLY A 107 -4.72 -0.70 3.36
CA GLY A 107 -4.63 0.37 2.36
C GLY A 107 -5.70 0.25 1.26
N VAL A 108 -6.01 -0.99 0.85
CA VAL A 108 -7.11 -1.28 -0.10
C VAL A 108 -8.45 -0.95 0.53
N LEU A 109 -8.66 -1.33 1.80
CA LEU A 109 -9.86 -0.96 2.55
C LEU A 109 -10.01 0.56 2.66
N GLY A 110 -8.92 1.30 2.92
CA GLY A 110 -8.91 2.75 2.93
C GLY A 110 -9.34 3.34 1.58
N CYS A 111 -8.82 2.82 0.47
CA CYS A 111 -9.24 3.21 -0.89
C CYS A 111 -10.73 2.93 -1.11
N TRP A 112 -11.19 1.74 -0.69
CA TRP A 112 -12.59 1.35 -0.78
C TRP A 112 -13.50 2.36 -0.04
N LEU A 113 -13.20 2.68 1.21
CA LEU A 113 -13.93 3.65 2.04
C LEU A 113 -13.82 5.10 1.54
N ALA A 114 -12.74 5.45 0.84
CA ALA A 114 -12.52 6.77 0.26
C ALA A 114 -13.22 6.98 -1.09
N GLY A 115 -13.75 5.90 -1.69
CA GLY A 115 -14.30 5.93 -3.06
C GLY A 115 -13.23 5.91 -4.16
N ILE A 116 -11.96 5.60 -3.82
CA ILE A 116 -10.88 5.42 -4.79
C ILE A 116 -11.00 4.00 -5.38
N ARG A 117 -10.98 3.89 -6.72
CA ARG A 117 -11.19 2.64 -7.46
C ARG A 117 -10.19 2.53 -8.60
N GLY A 118 -10.07 1.32 -9.17
CA GLY A 118 -9.15 1.07 -10.28
C GLY A 118 -7.67 1.04 -9.87
N ILE A 119 -7.39 0.82 -8.59
CA ILE A 119 -6.02 0.88 -8.05
C ILE A 119 -5.17 -0.31 -8.50
N THR A 120 -3.85 -0.15 -8.48
CA THR A 120 -2.93 -1.29 -8.47
C THR A 120 -2.60 -1.65 -7.03
N TYR A 121 -2.79 -2.93 -6.65
CA TYR A 121 -2.45 -3.42 -5.32
C TYR A 121 -1.25 -4.37 -5.39
N LEU A 122 -0.21 -4.10 -4.61
CA LEU A 122 0.96 -4.95 -4.45
C LEU A 122 0.94 -5.54 -3.03
N ASP A 123 0.44 -6.77 -2.90
CA ASP A 123 0.41 -7.51 -1.65
C ASP A 123 1.78 -8.16 -1.39
N VAL A 124 2.53 -7.54 -0.49
CA VAL A 124 3.84 -8.03 -0.05
C VAL A 124 3.75 -8.84 1.25
N TYR A 125 2.57 -8.97 1.85
CA TYR A 125 2.40 -9.58 3.18
C TYR A 125 1.95 -11.03 3.10
N LYS A 126 0.89 -11.35 2.35
CA LYS A 126 0.32 -12.71 2.37
C LYS A 126 1.20 -13.72 1.60
N THR A 127 1.26 -14.95 2.09
CA THR A 127 2.11 -16.04 1.55
C THR A 127 1.32 -17.12 0.79
N GLY A 128 -0.02 -17.12 0.85
CA GLY A 128 -0.87 -18.16 0.28
C GLY A 128 -1.00 -19.42 1.15
N TYR A 129 0.07 -19.89 1.79
CA TYR A 129 0.05 -21.12 2.58
C TYR A 129 -0.50 -20.96 4.01
N GLY A 130 -0.26 -19.80 4.65
CA GLY A 130 -0.70 -19.55 6.03
C GLY A 130 -1.71 -18.42 6.19
N ARG A 131 -1.95 -17.63 5.13
CA ARG A 131 -2.78 -16.42 5.17
C ARG A 131 -3.50 -16.22 3.83
N PRO A 132 -4.61 -16.95 3.55
CA PRO A 132 -5.41 -16.72 2.36
C PRO A 132 -6.15 -15.37 2.44
N TYR A 133 -6.70 -14.90 1.31
CA TYR A 133 -7.70 -13.84 1.34
C TYR A 133 -9.03 -14.40 1.87
N SER A 134 -9.62 -13.74 2.86
CA SER A 134 -10.98 -13.99 3.30
C SER A 134 -12.01 -13.60 2.23
N GLY A 135 -13.25 -14.07 2.37
CA GLY A 135 -14.33 -13.73 1.42
C GLY A 135 -14.59 -12.22 1.35
N LEU A 136 -14.50 -11.51 2.48
CA LEU A 136 -14.67 -10.05 2.52
C LEU A 136 -13.50 -9.32 1.84
N GLU A 137 -12.26 -9.71 2.13
CA GLU A 137 -11.08 -9.16 1.44
C GLU A 137 -11.20 -9.32 -0.07
N ARG A 138 -11.58 -10.52 -0.53
CA ARG A 138 -11.78 -10.81 -1.95
C ARG A 138 -12.84 -9.91 -2.60
N ARG A 139 -13.99 -9.71 -1.95
CA ARG A 139 -15.05 -8.80 -2.44
C ARG A 139 -14.57 -7.36 -2.53
N ILE A 140 -13.86 -6.89 -1.51
CA ILE A 140 -13.36 -5.51 -1.47
C ILE A 140 -12.28 -5.32 -2.54
N ILE A 141 -11.33 -6.25 -2.66
CA ILE A 141 -10.31 -6.27 -3.71
C ILE A 141 -10.98 -6.23 -5.09
N ALA A 142 -11.96 -7.10 -5.35
CA ALA A 142 -12.65 -7.15 -6.64
C ALA A 142 -13.38 -5.85 -6.99
N SER A 143 -13.96 -5.17 -5.99
CA SER A 143 -14.63 -3.89 -6.20
C SER A 143 -13.69 -2.68 -6.29
N THR A 144 -12.41 -2.82 -5.91
CA THR A 144 -11.48 -1.68 -5.71
C THR A 144 -10.28 -1.71 -6.64
N CYS A 145 -9.70 -2.88 -6.85
CA CYS A 145 -8.45 -3.06 -7.58
C CYS A 145 -8.71 -3.31 -9.06
N ARG A 146 -7.94 -2.64 -9.92
CA ARG A 146 -7.83 -2.99 -11.34
C ARG A 146 -6.87 -4.16 -11.54
N ARG A 147 -5.75 -4.16 -10.81
CA ARG A 147 -4.73 -5.20 -10.89
C ARG A 147 -4.12 -5.49 -9.52
N VAL A 148 -3.84 -6.76 -9.26
CA VAL A 148 -3.20 -7.21 -8.01
C VAL A 148 -1.91 -7.97 -8.33
N PHE A 149 -0.83 -7.61 -7.68
CA PHE A 149 0.41 -8.36 -7.66
C PHE A 149 0.59 -8.98 -6.28
N ASN A 150 0.97 -10.26 -6.23
CA ASN A 150 1.33 -10.94 -5.00
C ASN A 150 2.46 -11.94 -5.27
N ARG A 151 2.94 -12.61 -4.21
CA ARG A 151 4.05 -13.58 -4.32
C ARG A 151 3.63 -15.05 -4.50
N SER A 152 2.34 -15.37 -4.49
CA SER A 152 1.85 -16.76 -4.43
C SER A 152 0.91 -17.07 -5.58
N PRO A 153 1.22 -18.07 -6.42
CA PRO A 153 0.31 -18.55 -7.47
C PRO A 153 -1.07 -18.92 -6.93
N GLN A 154 -1.15 -19.48 -5.72
CA GLN A 154 -2.40 -19.84 -5.07
C GLN A 154 -3.24 -18.59 -4.73
N LEU A 155 -2.62 -17.53 -4.20
CA LEU A 155 -3.32 -16.27 -3.94
C LEU A 155 -3.83 -15.64 -5.23
N ALA A 156 -3.00 -15.58 -6.27
CA ALA A 156 -3.40 -15.08 -7.58
C ALA A 156 -4.59 -15.88 -8.12
N ALA A 157 -4.53 -17.22 -8.10
CA ALA A 157 -5.61 -18.09 -8.56
C ALA A 157 -6.95 -17.81 -7.83
N THR A 158 -6.93 -17.58 -6.52
CA THR A 158 -8.17 -17.27 -5.77
C THR A 158 -8.82 -15.93 -6.17
N LEU A 159 -8.02 -14.98 -6.64
CA LEU A 159 -8.50 -13.68 -7.12
C LEU A 159 -8.95 -13.78 -8.59
N THR A 160 -8.18 -14.47 -9.42
CA THR A 160 -8.54 -14.73 -10.83
C THR A 160 -9.85 -15.50 -10.94
N ALA A 161 -10.09 -16.47 -10.05
CA ALA A 161 -11.34 -17.25 -10.00
C ALA A 161 -12.59 -16.40 -9.77
N ILE A 162 -12.45 -15.17 -9.26
CA ILE A 162 -13.55 -14.21 -9.07
C ILE A 162 -13.45 -13.02 -10.04
N GLY A 163 -12.69 -13.14 -11.12
CA GLY A 163 -12.59 -12.14 -12.18
C GLY A 163 -11.62 -10.98 -11.91
N VAL A 164 -10.78 -11.07 -10.87
CA VAL A 164 -9.75 -10.05 -10.60
C VAL A 164 -8.50 -10.35 -11.40
N ASP A 165 -7.97 -9.35 -12.10
CA ASP A 165 -6.67 -9.43 -12.76
C ASP A 165 -5.55 -9.50 -11.70
N ALA A 166 -5.08 -10.71 -11.43
CA ALA A 166 -4.10 -11.00 -10.39
C ALA A 166 -2.91 -11.78 -10.94
N VAL A 167 -1.70 -11.36 -10.55
CA VAL A 167 -0.43 -11.93 -11.02
C VAL A 167 0.44 -12.31 -9.83
N ALA A 168 0.99 -13.53 -9.85
CA ALA A 168 2.03 -13.97 -8.93
C ALA A 168 3.41 -13.60 -9.51
N ALA A 169 3.97 -12.47 -9.07
CA ALA A 169 5.20 -11.89 -9.63
C ALA A 169 6.45 -12.14 -8.75
N GLY A 170 6.35 -12.97 -7.72
CA GLY A 170 7.42 -13.21 -6.76
C GLY A 170 7.40 -12.22 -5.58
N ASN A 171 8.48 -12.18 -4.82
CA ASN A 171 8.57 -11.37 -3.60
C ASN A 171 9.45 -10.14 -3.82
N VAL A 172 8.82 -9.02 -4.19
CA VAL A 172 9.47 -7.74 -4.47
C VAL A 172 10.36 -7.22 -3.32
N MET A 173 10.09 -7.60 -2.07
CA MET A 173 10.97 -7.20 -0.96
C MET A 173 12.37 -7.82 -1.09
N MET A 174 12.49 -9.02 -1.69
CA MET A 174 13.80 -9.64 -1.95
C MET A 174 14.54 -8.92 -3.07
N ASP A 175 13.83 -8.37 -4.04
CA ASP A 175 14.42 -7.65 -5.17
C ASP A 175 15.04 -6.30 -4.75
N THR A 176 14.68 -5.82 -3.55
CA THR A 176 15.26 -4.60 -2.94
C THR A 176 16.50 -4.86 -2.09
N ILE A 177 16.94 -6.11 -1.96
CA ILE A 177 18.20 -6.47 -1.30
C ILE A 177 19.31 -6.43 -2.36
N THR A 178 20.16 -5.42 -2.33
CA THR A 178 21.41 -5.42 -3.11
C THR A 178 22.36 -6.46 -2.54
N ALA A 179 22.91 -7.32 -3.40
CA ALA A 179 24.00 -8.24 -3.05
C ALA A 179 25.29 -7.48 -2.69
#